data_AF-A0A3M7TCU6-F1
#
_entry.id   AF-A0A3M7TCU6-F1
#
_cell.length_a   1.000
_cell.length_b   1.000
_cell.length_c   1.000
_cell.angle_alpha   90.00
_cell.angle_beta   90.00
_cell.angle_gamma   90.00
#
_symmetry.space_group_name_H-M   'P 1'
#
loop_
_entity.id
_entity.type
_entity.pdbx_description
1 polymer ?
#
loop_
_entity_poly.entity_id
_entity_poly.type
_entity_poly.pdbx_seq_one_letter_code
_entity_poly.pdbx_strand_id
1 'polypeptide(L)'
;MNQKTISFFSKNLLPGKLQISSRQITIRWNRHVKNTMNIRDDNNKIITVTEDFYAFKYMYLDKLDALQQASQLISADFNLAQTAAAHTNINTTNIYTVNHKKRENEILKNIKIR
;
A
#
# COMPACT_ATOMS: atom_id res chain seq x y z
N MET A 1 -33.26 3.73 16.86
CA MET A 1 -33.36 3.68 15.39
C MET A 1 -32.16 2.89 14.86
N ASN A 2 -32.32 1.59 14.57
CA ASN A 2 -31.21 0.77 14.06
C ASN A 2 -30.97 1.12 12.59
N GLN A 3 -29.99 1.98 12.30
CA GLN A 3 -29.52 2.17 10.94
C GLN A 3 -28.98 0.82 10.45
N LYS A 4 -29.66 0.21 9.46
CA LYS A 4 -29.11 -0.94 8.73
C LYS A 4 -27.89 -0.46 7.97
N THR A 5 -26.70 -0.72 8.52
CA THR A 5 -25.45 -0.36 7.86
C THR A 5 -25.28 -1.21 6.60
N ILE A 6 -25.34 -0.57 5.44
CA ILE A 6 -25.03 -1.20 4.16
C ILE A 6 -23.51 -1.14 4.00
N SER A 7 -22.87 -2.30 3.87
CA SER A 7 -21.44 -2.37 3.57
C SER A 7 -21.22 -2.18 2.08
N PHE A 8 -20.29 -1.29 1.72
CA PHE A 8 -19.89 -1.07 0.33
C PHE A 8 -19.15 -2.30 -0.23
N PHE A 9 -18.29 -2.92 0.58
CA PHE A 9 -17.58 -4.15 0.24
C PHE A 9 -18.34 -5.35 0.80
N SER A 10 -19.26 -5.85 0.01
CA SER A 10 -20.16 -6.93 0.41
C SER A 10 -20.03 -8.16 -0.50
N LYS A 11 -20.71 -9.25 -0.13
CA LYS A 11 -20.78 -10.47 -0.93
C LYS A 11 -21.24 -10.13 -2.37
N ASN A 12 -20.70 -10.84 -3.36
CA ASN A 12 -20.96 -10.64 -4.79
C ASN A 12 -20.53 -9.27 -5.36
N LEU A 13 -19.70 -8.49 -4.64
CA LEU A 13 -19.19 -7.19 -5.10
C LEU A 13 -20.27 -6.12 -5.33
N LEU A 14 -21.41 -6.28 -4.67
CA LEU A 14 -22.48 -5.30 -4.66
C LEU A 14 -22.66 -4.79 -3.23
N PRO A 15 -23.04 -3.52 -3.02
CA PRO A 15 -23.36 -3.03 -1.68
C PRO A 15 -24.45 -3.89 -1.03
N GLY A 16 -24.26 -4.25 0.24
CA GLY A 16 -25.15 -5.19 0.90
C GLY A 16 -24.93 -5.29 2.40
N LYS A 17 -25.80 -6.06 3.07
CA LYS A 17 -25.78 -6.18 4.53
C LYS A 17 -24.63 -7.05 5.04
N LEU A 18 -24.10 -7.94 4.20
CA LEU A 18 -23.06 -8.89 4.56
C LEU A 18 -21.70 -8.35 4.11
N GLN A 19 -20.92 -7.85 5.07
CA GLN A 19 -19.56 -7.40 4.83
C GLN A 19 -18.68 -8.56 4.32
N ILE A 20 -17.79 -8.24 3.40
CA ILE A 20 -16.78 -9.20 2.93
C ILE A 20 -15.74 -9.46 4.03
N SER A 21 -15.37 -10.72 4.22
CA SER A 21 -14.24 -11.07 5.08
C SER A 21 -12.94 -10.51 4.51
N SER A 22 -12.06 -9.98 5.37
CA SER A 22 -10.72 -9.54 5.00
C SER A 22 -9.90 -10.63 4.29
N ARG A 23 -10.13 -11.91 4.63
CA ARG A 23 -9.51 -13.06 3.95
C ARG A 23 -9.77 -13.07 2.44
N GLN A 24 -10.91 -12.55 1.99
CA GLN A 24 -11.24 -12.47 0.57
C GLN A 24 -10.31 -11.52 -0.19
N ILE A 25 -9.80 -10.48 0.47
CA ILE A 25 -8.83 -9.56 -0.13
C ILE A 25 -7.55 -10.35 -0.47
N THR A 26 -7.02 -11.12 0.48
CA THR A 26 -5.84 -11.96 0.26
C THR A 26 -6.06 -13.01 -0.83
N ILE A 27 -7.22 -13.68 -0.84
CA ILE A 27 -7.55 -14.68 -1.86
C ILE A 27 -7.60 -14.04 -3.26
N ARG A 28 -8.24 -12.87 -3.37
CA ARG A 28 -8.36 -12.14 -4.63
C ARG A 28 -7.02 -11.58 -5.09
N TRP A 29 -6.22 -11.05 -4.17
CA TRP A 29 -4.86 -10.61 -4.45
C TRP A 29 -4.01 -11.74 -5.04
N ASN A 30 -4.04 -12.91 -4.40
CA ASN A 30 -3.32 -14.07 -4.88
C ASN A 30 -3.78 -14.47 -6.30
N ARG A 31 -5.10 -14.53 -6.52
CA ARG A 31 -5.69 -14.91 -7.82
C ARG A 31 -5.38 -13.91 -8.93
N HIS A 32 -5.50 -12.62 -8.66
CA HIS A 32 -5.48 -11.59 -9.71
C HIS A 32 -4.13 -10.89 -9.87
N VAL A 33 -3.24 -10.99 -8.88
CA VAL A 33 -1.93 -10.31 -8.91
C VAL A 33 -0.76 -11.29 -8.82
N LYS A 34 -0.76 -12.22 -7.86
CA LYS A 34 0.38 -13.16 -7.72
C LYS A 34 0.41 -14.23 -8.80
N ASN A 35 -0.75 -14.83 -9.10
CA ASN A 35 -0.85 -15.98 -9.99
C ASN A 35 -1.21 -15.61 -11.43
N THR A 36 -1.09 -14.33 -11.80
CA THR A 36 -1.37 -13.89 -13.18
C THR A 36 -0.09 -13.72 -13.99
N MET A 37 -0.17 -14.00 -15.29
CA MET A 37 0.89 -13.71 -16.27
C MET A 37 0.59 -12.44 -17.07
N ASN A 38 -0.44 -11.69 -16.66
CA ASN A 38 -0.94 -10.53 -17.39
C ASN A 38 -0.22 -9.22 -17.00
N ILE A 39 0.54 -9.22 -15.90
CA ILE A 39 1.35 -8.07 -15.50
C ILE A 39 2.67 -8.16 -16.25
N ARG A 40 2.93 -7.20 -17.14
CA ARG A 40 4.11 -7.17 -18.00
C ARG A 40 4.77 -5.81 -17.97
N ASP A 41 6.09 -5.80 -18.19
CA ASP A 41 6.83 -4.55 -18.39
C ASP A 41 6.68 -4.02 -19.82
N ASP A 42 7.28 -2.86 -20.09
CA ASP A 42 7.29 -2.23 -21.42
C ASP A 42 7.96 -3.10 -22.50
N ASN A 43 8.78 -4.07 -22.10
CA ASN A 43 9.44 -5.05 -22.97
C ASN A 43 8.67 -6.36 -23.08
N ASN A 44 7.42 -6.40 -22.62
CA ASN A 44 6.53 -7.56 -22.63
C ASN A 44 6.99 -8.77 -21.78
N LYS A 45 7.92 -8.55 -20.85
CA LYS A 45 8.39 -9.56 -19.88
C LYS A 45 7.39 -9.67 -18.73
N ILE A 46 7.04 -10.90 -18.35
CA ILE A 46 6.13 -11.16 -17.23
C ILE A 46 6.78 -10.72 -15.91
N ILE A 47 6.06 -9.92 -15.13
CA ILE A 47 6.46 -9.49 -13.79
C ILE A 47 5.76 -10.36 -12.77
N THR A 48 6.53 -11.17 -12.05
CA THR A 48 6.02 -11.99 -10.94
C THR A 48 5.98 -11.16 -9.67
N VAL A 49 4.77 -10.91 -9.14
CA VAL A 49 4.58 -10.21 -7.86
C VAL A 49 4.57 -11.21 -6.72
N THR A 50 5.44 -11.03 -5.73
CA THR A 50 5.56 -11.95 -4.58
C THR A 50 4.97 -11.39 -3.30
N GLU A 51 4.83 -10.07 -3.24
CA GLU A 51 4.39 -9.27 -2.12
C GLU A 51 2.89 -9.45 -1.86
N ASP A 52 2.49 -9.36 -0.59
CA ASP A 52 1.06 -9.40 -0.23
C ASP A 52 0.37 -8.04 -0.45
N PHE A 53 -0.95 -8.02 -0.25
CA PHE A 53 -1.74 -6.79 -0.40
C PHE A 53 -1.30 -5.69 0.58
N TYR A 54 -0.78 -6.06 1.75
CA TYR A 54 -0.41 -5.11 2.79
C TYR A 54 0.90 -4.37 2.45
N ALA A 55 1.69 -4.88 1.52
CA ALA A 55 2.82 -4.17 0.92
C ALA A 55 2.43 -2.80 0.34
N PHE A 56 1.19 -2.63 -0.13
CA PHE A 56 0.73 -1.31 -0.57
C PHE A 56 0.59 -0.30 0.57
N LYS A 57 0.27 -0.74 1.79
CA LYS A 57 0.27 0.16 2.94
C LYS A 57 1.68 0.68 3.19
N TYR A 58 2.68 -0.20 3.15
CA TYR A 58 4.09 0.21 3.26
C TYR A 58 4.44 1.23 2.17
N MET A 59 4.18 0.92 0.90
CA MET A 59 4.47 1.83 -0.21
C MET A 59 3.75 3.17 -0.08
N TYR A 60 2.48 3.17 0.33
CA TYR A 60 1.70 4.39 0.48
C TYR A 60 2.27 5.30 1.57
N LEU A 61 2.57 4.74 2.74
CA LEU A 61 3.13 5.51 3.85
C LEU A 61 4.54 6.02 3.55
N ASP A 62 5.36 5.23 2.85
CA ASP A 62 6.69 5.64 2.38
C ASP A 62 6.59 6.85 1.44
N LYS A 63 5.63 6.85 0.50
CA LYS A 63 5.41 7.97 -0.41
C LYS A 63 4.91 9.22 0.29
N LEU A 64 4.03 9.09 1.28
CA LEU A 64 3.56 10.23 2.07
C LEU A 64 4.71 10.87 2.86
N ASP A 65 5.58 10.05 3.45
CA ASP A 65 6.76 10.52 4.17
C ASP A 65 7.72 11.25 3.24
N ALA A 66 8.01 10.68 2.06
CA ALA A 66 8.84 11.31 1.04
C ALA A 66 8.26 12.65 0.54
N LEU A 67 6.94 12.72 0.32
CA LEU A 67 6.27 13.96 -0.08
C LEU A 67 6.36 15.04 1.01
N GLN A 68 6.25 14.65 2.28
CA GLN A 68 6.42 15.58 3.39
C GLN A 68 7.86 16.09 3.48
N GLN A 69 8.86 15.23 3.30
CA GLN A 69 10.27 15.64 3.31
C GLN A 69 10.62 16.54 2.12
N ALA A 70 10.01 16.32 0.95
CA ALA A 70 10.21 17.12 -0.24
C ALA A 70 9.48 18.48 -0.20
N SER A 71 8.41 18.58 0.59
CA SER A 71 7.56 19.77 0.68
C SER A 71 7.91 20.63 1.89
N GLN A 72 8.40 21.86 1.65
CA GLN A 72 8.60 22.85 2.72
C GLN A 72 7.29 23.43 3.28
N LEU A 73 6.13 23.06 2.70
CA LEU A 73 4.82 23.59 3.07
C LEU A 73 4.16 22.84 4.24
N ILE A 74 4.61 21.62 4.53
CA ILE A 74 4.04 20.79 5.61
C ILE A 74 4.94 20.97 6.84
N SER A 75 4.34 21.44 7.94
CA SER A 75 5.09 21.64 9.20
C SER A 75 5.76 20.34 9.65
N ALA A 76 7.00 20.44 10.13
CA ALA A 76 7.75 19.31 10.67
C ALA A 76 7.03 18.62 11.86
N ASP A 77 6.16 19.35 12.56
CA ASP A 77 5.40 18.85 13.71
C ASP A 77 4.19 17.97 13.30
N PHE A 78 3.82 17.97 12.02
CA PHE A 78 2.71 17.18 11.50
C PHE A 78 3.23 15.96 10.75
N ASN A 79 2.90 14.74 11.21
CA ASN A 79 3.31 13.51 10.53
C ASN A 79 2.18 13.00 9.63
N LEU A 80 2.29 13.28 8.33
CA LEU A 80 1.27 12.95 7.32
C LEU A 80 1.03 11.44 7.22
N ALA A 81 2.10 10.64 7.26
CA ALA A 81 2.01 9.18 7.21
C ALA A 81 1.28 8.62 8.45
N GLN A 82 1.59 9.15 9.64
CA GLN A 82 0.92 8.76 10.89
C GLN A 82 -0.57 9.09 10.84
N THR A 83 -0.92 10.30 10.42
CA THR A 83 -2.31 10.75 10.31
C THR A 83 -3.09 9.93 9.30
N ALA A 84 -2.54 9.70 8.11
CA ALA A 84 -3.19 8.92 7.06
C ALA A 84 -3.41 7.44 7.45
N ALA A 85 -2.52 6.90 8.28
CA ALA A 85 -2.64 5.53 8.79
C ALA A 85 -3.46 5.43 10.08
N ALA A 86 -3.93 6.55 10.64
CA ALA A 86 -4.57 6.64 11.95
C ALA A 86 -3.76 5.95 13.07
N HIS A 87 -2.43 6.02 13.01
CA HIS A 87 -1.58 5.44 14.05
C HIS A 87 -1.52 6.36 15.27
N THR A 88 -1.73 5.79 16.46
CA THR A 88 -1.68 6.53 17.73
C THR A 88 -0.24 6.82 18.18
N ASN A 89 0.74 6.04 17.71
CA ASN A 89 2.14 6.16 18.08
C ASN A 89 3.03 6.29 16.83
N ILE A 90 3.96 7.24 16.87
CA ILE A 90 4.96 7.44 15.81
C ILE A 90 5.85 6.21 15.61
N ASN A 91 6.13 5.44 16.68
CA ASN A 91 6.90 4.20 16.58
C ASN A 91 6.24 3.19 15.65
N THR A 92 4.90 3.13 15.63
CA THR A 92 4.16 2.27 14.71
C THR A 92 4.32 2.74 13.28
N THR A 93 4.27 4.05 13.03
CA THR A 93 4.51 4.64 11.70
C THR A 93 5.94 4.39 11.22
N ASN A 94 6.92 4.49 12.11
CA ASN A 94 8.32 4.27 11.79
C ASN A 94 8.58 2.86 11.24
N ILE A 95 7.83 1.83 11.65
CA ILE A 95 7.96 0.48 11.08
C ILE A 95 7.78 0.49 9.54
N TYR A 96 6.97 1.42 9.03
CA TYR A 96 6.65 1.51 7.60
C TYR A 96 7.63 2.41 6.83
N THR A 97 8.25 3.39 7.47
CA THR A 97 9.18 4.36 6.85
C THR A 97 10.66 4.03 7.10
N VAL A 98 10.96 3.12 8.04
CA VAL A 98 12.31 2.65 8.34
C VAL A 98 12.91 1.96 7.10
N ASN A 99 14.21 2.18 6.89
CA ASN A 99 14.99 1.68 5.75
C ASN A 99 14.67 2.30 4.37
N HIS A 100 13.96 3.43 4.27
CA HIS A 100 13.71 4.08 2.97
C HIS A 100 15.02 4.34 2.19
N LYS A 101 16.05 4.92 2.84
CA LYS A 101 17.37 5.14 2.22
C LYS A 101 18.02 3.85 1.72
N LYS A 102 17.84 2.75 2.46
CA LYS A 102 18.35 1.45 2.05
C LYS A 102 17.61 0.96 0.80
N ARG A 103 16.29 1.09 0.73
CA ARG A 103 15.48 0.74 -0.44
C ARG A 103 15.84 1.61 -1.66
N GLU A 104 15.98 2.92 -1.48
CA GLU A 104 16.45 3.82 -2.54
C GLU A 104 17.82 3.40 -3.08
N ASN A 105 18.77 3.10 -2.19
CA ASN A 105 20.10 2.62 -2.60
C ASN A 105 20.04 1.27 -3.34
N GLU A 106 19.16 0.33 -2.94
CA GLU A 106 18.96 -0.92 -3.69
C GLU A 106 18.35 -0.68 -5.08
N ILE A 107 17.44 0.30 -5.22
CA ILE A 107 16.89 0.69 -6.52
C ILE A 107 18.01 1.29 -7.39
N LEU A 108 18.81 2.21 -6.84
CA LEU A 108 19.93 2.85 -7.54
C LEU A 108 20.97 1.85 -8.05
N LYS A 109 21.26 0.77 -7.29
CA LYS A 109 22.17 -0.31 -7.73
C LYS A 109 21.73 -0.97 -9.04
N ASN A 110 20.42 -0.98 -9.33
CA ASN A 110 19.87 -1.57 -10.54
C ASN A 110 19.84 -0.60 -11.73
N ILE A 111 20.17 0.69 -11.52
CA ILE A 111 20.26 1.68 -12.60
C ILE A 111 21.65 1.58 -13.24
N LYS A 112 21.70 1.09 -14.48
CA LYS A 112 22.91 1.17 -15.31
C LYS A 112 22.96 2.54 -15.98
N ILE A 113 23.91 3.39 -15.58
CA ILE A 113 24.26 4.59 -16.33
C ILE A 113 25.09 4.12 -17.53
N ARG A 114 24.63 4.43 -18.74
CA ARG A 114 25.37 4.21 -20.01
C ARG A 114 25.95 5.53 -20.48
#